data_AF-A0A945MSU5-F1
#
_entry.id   AF-A0A945MSU5-F1
#
_cell.length_a   1.000
_cell.length_b   1.000
_cell.length_c   1.000
_cell.angle_alpha   90.00
_cell.angle_beta   90.00
_cell.angle_gamma   90.00
#
_symmetry.space_group_name_H-M   'P 1'
#
loop_
_entity.id
_entity.type
_entity.pdbx_description
1 polymer ?
#
loop_
_entity_poly.entity_id
_entity_poly.type
_entity_poly.pdbx_seq_one_letter_code
_entity_poly.pdbx_strand_id
1 'polypeptide(L)' 'MKGKRFTEEQIAFALRPVESGVPVVEICRKMEVSEATFYRWKKKFSGMGVAELRRLKQLEE' A
#
# COMPACT_ATOMS: atom_id res chain seq x y z
N MET A 1 -11.44 10.80 17.53
CA MET A 1 -10.07 10.29 17.26
C MET A 1 -9.61 10.82 15.91
N LYS A 2 -8.58 11.68 15.87
CA LYS A 2 -7.96 12.08 14.60
C LYS A 2 -7.19 10.88 14.06
N GLY A 3 -7.88 9.99 13.32
CA GLY A 3 -7.23 8.84 12.71
C GLY A 3 -6.14 9.33 11.76
N LYS A 4 -4.91 8.81 11.90
CA LYS A 4 -3.85 9.00 10.89
C LYS A 4 -4.45 8.55 9.54
N ARG A 5 -4.74 9.52 8.67
CA ARG A 5 -5.13 9.23 7.28
C ARG A 5 -3.85 8.91 6.53
N PHE A 6 -3.72 7.67 6.10
CA PHE A 6 -2.66 7.27 5.19
C PHE A 6 -2.95 7.86 3.81
N THR A 7 -1.92 8.43 3.17
CA THR A 7 -2.03 8.92 1.79
C THR A 7 -2.08 7.75 0.81
N GLU A 8 -2.53 8.00 -0.42
CA GLU A 8 -2.60 6.96 -1.45
C GLU A 8 -1.19 6.43 -1.78
N GLU A 9 -0.19 7.30 -1.76
CA GLU A 9 1.22 6.95 -1.93
C GLU A 9 1.69 6.01 -0.80
N GLN A 10 1.40 6.34 0.46
CA GLN A 10 1.75 5.47 1.60
C GLN A 10 1.09 4.09 1.49
N ILE A 11 -0.16 4.04 1.04
CA ILE A 11 -0.88 2.79 0.81
C ILE A 11 -0.23 2.01 -0.34
N ALA A 12 0.13 2.67 -1.44
CA ALA A 12 0.80 2.04 -2.57
C ALA A 12 2.19 1.49 -2.20
N PHE A 13 2.97 2.23 -1.41
CA PHE A 13 4.24 1.77 -0.83
C PHE A 13 4.06 0.55 0.08
N ALA A 14 2.93 0.43 0.78
CA ALA A 14 2.63 -0.75 1.58
C ALA A 14 2.27 -1.97 0.72
N LEU A 15 1.60 -1.78 -0.42
CA LEU A 15 1.18 -2.90 -1.28
C LEU A 15 2.33 -3.49 -2.11
N ARG A 16 3.28 -2.66 -2.57
CA ARG A 16 4.38 -3.07 -3.47
C ARG A 16 5.25 -4.22 -2.96
N PRO A 17 5.72 -4.25 -1.70
CA PRO A 17 6.63 -5.30 -1.24
C PRO A 17 5.98 -6.70 -1.26
N VAL A 18 4.65 -6.79 -1.13
CA VAL A 18 3.92 -8.08 -1.20
C VAL A 18 4.04 -8.72 -2.57
N GLU A 19 4.10 -7.93 -3.65
CA GLU A 19 4.31 -8.43 -5.00
C GLU A 19 5.72 -9.03 -5.18
N SER A 20 6.69 -8.51 -4.44
CA SER A 20 8.05 -9.04 -4.36
C SER A 20 8.22 -10.17 -3.33
N GLY A 21 7.13 -10.65 -2.73
CA GLY A 21 7.12 -11.76 -1.77
C GLY A 21 7.34 -11.37 -0.30
N VAL A 22 7.32 -10.09 0.06
CA VAL A 22 7.41 -9.67 1.46
C VAL A 22 6.13 -10.04 2.22
N PRO A 23 6.23 -10.68 3.40
CA PRO A 23 5.06 -11.02 4.20
C PRO A 23 4.24 -9.80 4.63
N VAL A 24 2.92 -9.88 4.48
CA VAL A 24 1.96 -8.81 4.89
C VAL A 24 2.15 -8.41 6.35
N VAL A 25 2.48 -9.37 7.23
CA VAL A 25 2.69 -9.13 8.66
C VAL A 25 3.84 -8.16 8.93
N GLU A 26 4.92 -8.21 8.15
CA GLU A 26 6.06 -7.31 8.31
C GLU A 26 5.70 -5.89 7.90
N ILE A 27 4.94 -5.75 6.82
CA ILE A 27 4.45 -4.46 6.33
C ILE A 27 3.50 -3.84 7.34
N CYS A 28 2.59 -4.63 7.88
CA CYS A 28 1.64 -4.20 8.92
C CYS A 28 2.36 -3.73 10.18
N ARG A 29 3.41 -4.44 10.62
CA ARG A 29 4.26 -4.01 11.74
C ARG A 29 4.99 -2.69 11.46
N LYS A 30 5.58 -2.54 10.26
CA LYS A 30 6.32 -1.33 9.88
C LYS A 30 5.42 -0.09 9.75
N MET A 31 4.21 -0.28 9.25
CA MET A 31 3.22 0.78 9.04
C MET A 31 2.33 1.04 10.27
N GLU A 32 2.51 0.25 11.35
CA GLU A 32 1.66 0.26 12.55
C GLU A 32 0.16 0.10 12.21
N VAL A 33 -0.17 -0.79 11.27
CA VAL A 33 -1.55 -1.09 10.86
C VAL A 33 -1.91 -2.54 11.09
N SER A 34 -3.21 -2.81 11.17
CA SER A 34 -3.72 -4.18 11.22
C SER A 34 -3.74 -4.81 9.83
N GLU A 35 -3.60 -6.14 9.77
CA GLU A 35 -3.75 -6.90 8.53
C GLU A 35 -5.13 -6.67 7.88
N ALA A 36 -6.18 -6.53 8.70
CA ALA A 36 -7.51 -6.16 8.21
C ALA A 36 -7.51 -4.83 7.44
N THR A 37 -6.74 -3.84 7.90
CA THR A 37 -6.59 -2.55 7.20
C THR A 37 -5.84 -2.73 5.88
N PHE A 38 -4.75 -3.51 5.90
CA PHE A 38 -3.99 -3.84 4.70
C PHE A 38 -4.86 -4.53 3.63
N TYR A 39 -5.66 -5.53 4.01
CA TYR A 39 -6.54 -6.20 3.06
C TYR A 39 -7.67 -5.30 2.54
N ARG A 40 -8.16 -4.34 3.34
CA ARG A 40 -9.08 -3.30 2.85
C ARG A 40 -8.43 -2.41 1.80
N TRP A 41 -7.17 -2.03 2.00
CA TRP A 41 -6.39 -1.31 1.00
C TRP A 41 -6.17 -2.16 -0.24
N LYS A 42 -5.73 -3.40 -0.09
CA LYS A 42 -5.59 -4.33 -1.21
C LYS A 42 -6.90 -4.42 -1.98
N LYS A 43 -8.05 -4.64 -1.34
CA LYS A 43 -9.34 -4.69 -2.04
C LYS A 43 -9.69 -3.39 -2.78
N LYS A 44 -9.43 -2.23 -2.17
CA LYS A 44 -9.72 -0.89 -2.75
C LYS A 44 -8.77 -0.53 -3.89
N PHE A 45 -7.51 -0.92 -3.79
CA PHE A 45 -6.43 -0.53 -4.68
C PHE A 45 -5.89 -1.69 -5.52
N SER A 46 -6.47 -2.89 -5.48
CA SER A 46 -5.99 -4.09 -6.22
C SER A 46 -6.00 -3.92 -7.73
N GLY A 47 -6.76 -2.95 -8.27
CA GLY A 47 -6.71 -2.54 -9.68
C GLY A 47 -5.80 -1.35 -9.98
N MET A 48 -5.44 -0.57 -8.96
CA MET A 48 -4.55 0.61 -9.05
C MET A 48 -3.09 0.29 -8.66
N GLY A 49 -2.86 -0.77 -7.89
CA GLY A 49 -1.57 -1.11 -7.29
C GLY A 49 -0.48 -1.45 -8.31
N VAL A 50 -0.82 -1.92 -9.50
CA VAL A 50 0.17 -2.21 -10.55
C VAL A 50 0.18 -1.11 -11.63
N ALA A 51 -0.99 -0.61 -12.00
CA ALA A 51 -1.14 0.35 -13.10
C ALA A 51 -0.83 1.81 -12.67
N GLU A 52 -1.29 2.24 -11.51
CA GLU A 52 -1.07 3.61 -11.01
C GLU A 52 0.32 3.77 -10.39
N LEU A 53 0.91 2.70 -9.82
CA LEU A 53 2.32 2.70 -9.40
C LEU A 53 3.29 2.77 -10.59
N ARG A 54 2.93 2.20 -11.76
CA ARG A 54 3.67 2.45 -13.00
C ARG A 54 3.58 3.90 -13.44
N ARG A 55 2.43 4.54 -13.24
CA ARG A 55 2.20 5.96 -13.57
C ARG A 55 2.94 6.91 -12.64
N LEU A 56 3.01 6.62 -11.34
CA LEU A 56 3.84 7.39 -10.39
C LEU A 56 5.33 7.35 -10.74
N LYS A 57 5.83 6.23 -11.29
CA LYS A 57 7.21 6.13 -11.77
C LYS A 57 7.47 6.85 -13.11
N GLN A 58 6.43 7.19 -13.86
CA GLN A 58 6.51 7.96 -15.11
C GLN A 58 6.38 9.48 -14.90
N LEU A 59 6.11 9.94 -13.68
CA LEU A 59 6.06 11.37 -13.33
C LEU A 59 7.35 11.86 -12.65
N GLU A 60 8.42 11.05 -12.64
CA GLU A 60 9.79 11.44 -12.26
C GLU A 60 10.71 11.62 -13.50
N GLU A 61 10.14 11.99 -14.66
CA GLU A 61 10.91 12.58 -15.78
C GLU A 61 10.53 14.06 -15.96
#